data_AF-A0AAV1X0Q6-F1
#
_entry.id   AF-A0AAV1X0Q6-F1
#
_cell.length_a   1.000
_cell.length_b   1.000
_cell.length_c   1.000
_cell.angle_alpha   90.00
_cell.angle_beta   90.00
_cell.angle_gamma   90.00
#
_symmetry.space_group_name_H-M   'P 1'
#
loop_
_entity.id
_entity.type
_entity.pdbx_description
1 polymer ?
#
loop_
_entity_poly.entity_id
_entity_poly.type
_entity_poly.pdbx_seq_one_letter_code
_entity_poly.pdbx_strand_id
1 'polypeptide(L)'
;MFDTYDHKGQIWMCHSPNGVCRDSNAFKPAIDYLTEVKAFLKSNPSEIVTLILEDYVQTPKRLTEVFTEAGLMKYWFPVSRMPKDGRNWPLVRDMIRKNQRLVVFGSNKEKEKSEGIAYQWKYMVENQYGSDGLVKAKCTNRKESSTLNDERKSLVLVNHFRTIPVKALAAKSNSQDLIDMLSTCYGAAGNRWANFVAVDFYKTCQGGGAFEATDKLNGRLMCGCDDLQDCAKGSSCEEEKGESSRNTHVIRRKQ
;
A
#
# COMPACT_ATOMS: atom_id res chain seq x y z
N MET A 1 -2.01 4.47 3.68
CA MET A 1 -3.34 4.68 3.09
C MET A 1 -3.89 5.95 3.72
N PHE A 2 -4.36 6.86 2.89
CA PHE A 2 -4.92 8.13 3.30
C PHE A 2 -6.27 8.32 2.66
N ASP A 3 -7.24 8.74 3.44
CA ASP A 3 -8.58 9.01 2.95
C ASP A 3 -8.65 10.53 2.82
N THR A 4 -8.70 11.02 1.58
CA THR A 4 -8.50 12.44 1.25
C THR A 4 -9.80 13.08 0.80
N TYR A 5 -10.16 14.21 1.40
CA TYR A 5 -11.45 14.89 1.17
C TYR A 5 -11.25 16.39 0.98
N ASP A 6 -12.16 17.02 0.23
CA ASP A 6 -12.37 18.46 0.31
C ASP A 6 -13.00 18.82 1.65
N HIS A 7 -12.36 19.72 2.40
CA HIS A 7 -12.90 20.24 3.65
C HIS A 7 -12.34 21.63 3.94
N LYS A 8 -13.19 22.59 4.33
CA LYS A 8 -12.79 23.97 4.68
C LYS A 8 -11.85 24.63 3.64
N GLY A 9 -12.11 24.41 2.34
CA GLY A 9 -11.32 24.98 1.24
C GLY A 9 -9.92 24.37 1.04
N GLN A 10 -9.62 23.25 1.71
CA GLN A 10 -8.33 22.55 1.65
C GLN A 10 -8.55 21.04 1.50
N ILE A 11 -7.48 20.29 1.25
CA ILE A 11 -7.52 18.83 1.36
C ILE A 11 -7.24 18.43 2.80
N TRP A 12 -8.08 17.56 3.34
CA TRP A 12 -7.97 17.04 4.69
C TRP A 12 -7.87 15.51 4.69
N MET A 13 -7.15 15.00 5.68
CA MET A 13 -7.27 13.59 6.07
C MET A 13 -8.52 13.46 6.93
N CYS A 14 -9.41 12.57 6.53
CA CYS A 14 -10.72 12.40 7.15
C CYS A 14 -11.16 10.95 7.06
N HIS A 15 -11.99 10.46 7.97
CA HIS A 15 -12.61 9.13 7.83
C HIS A 15 -14.12 9.26 7.96
N SER A 16 -14.83 9.28 6.84
CA SER A 16 -16.25 9.63 6.86
C SER A 16 -17.06 8.89 5.78
N PRO A 17 -18.28 8.40 6.12
CA PRO A 17 -19.14 7.79 5.12
C PRO A 17 -19.59 8.79 4.05
N ASN A 18 -19.95 8.27 2.88
CA ASN A 18 -20.54 9.01 1.76
C ASN A 18 -19.67 10.11 1.15
N GLY A 19 -18.35 10.09 1.36
CA GLY A 19 -17.43 11.02 0.68
C GLY A 19 -17.50 12.47 1.17
N VAL A 20 -18.11 12.73 2.34
CA VAL A 20 -18.21 14.08 2.91
C VAL A 20 -17.44 14.15 4.22
N CYS A 21 -16.44 15.03 4.29
CA CYS A 21 -15.72 15.25 5.54
C CYS A 21 -16.52 16.17 6.48
N ARG A 22 -16.51 15.85 7.78
CA ARG A 22 -17.18 16.60 8.84
C ARG A 22 -16.17 16.90 9.94
N ASP A 23 -16.38 17.97 10.68
CA ASP A 23 -15.46 18.38 11.75
C ASP A 23 -15.23 17.31 12.81
N SER A 24 -16.23 16.48 13.11
CA SER A 24 -16.09 15.35 14.05
C SER A 24 -15.16 14.24 13.57
N ASN A 25 -14.94 14.15 12.26
CA ASN A 25 -14.24 13.04 11.59
C ASN A 25 -12.98 13.52 10.85
N ALA A 26 -12.71 14.83 10.90
CA ALA A 26 -11.57 15.47 10.29
C ALA A 26 -10.37 15.35 11.23
N PHE A 27 -9.23 14.89 10.72
CA PHE A 27 -8.00 14.79 11.51
C PHE A 27 -7.18 16.07 11.40
N LYS A 28 -6.45 16.23 10.29
CA LYS A 28 -5.64 17.41 9.99
C LYS A 28 -5.61 17.68 8.48
N PRO A 29 -5.25 18.91 8.06
CA PRO A 29 -4.94 19.20 6.66
C PRO A 29 -3.93 18.19 6.10
N ALA A 30 -4.12 17.81 4.83
CA ALA A 30 -3.24 16.86 4.16
C ALA A 30 -1.79 17.34 4.07
N ILE A 31 -1.59 18.66 3.96
CA ILE A 31 -0.26 19.29 3.89
C ILE A 31 0.63 18.94 5.09
N ASP A 32 0.05 18.77 6.29
CA ASP A 32 0.81 18.43 7.49
C ASP A 32 1.43 17.04 7.37
N TYR A 33 0.63 16.04 6.98
CA TYR A 33 1.10 14.66 6.77
C TYR A 33 2.04 14.54 5.58
N LEU A 34 1.77 15.26 4.49
CA LEU A 34 2.65 15.26 3.32
C LEU A 34 3.99 15.92 3.62
N THR A 35 4.03 16.91 4.51
CA THR A 35 5.28 17.50 5.01
C THR A 35 6.09 16.50 5.84
N GLU A 36 5.45 15.66 6.66
CA GLU A 36 6.11 14.52 7.33
C GLU A 36 6.74 13.56 6.32
N VAL A 37 6.01 13.20 5.25
CA VAL A 37 6.52 12.31 4.18
C VAL A 37 7.71 12.95 3.48
N LYS A 38 7.64 14.25 3.16
CA LYS A 38 8.75 14.98 2.55
C LYS A 38 9.98 15.01 3.47
N ALA A 39 9.79 15.22 4.77
CA ALA A 39 10.88 15.18 5.73
C ALA A 39 11.54 13.79 5.77
N PHE A 40 10.74 12.72 5.80
CA PHE A 40 11.23 11.35 5.75
C PHE A 40 12.04 11.07 4.48
N LEU A 41 11.50 11.37 3.29
CA LEU A 41 12.20 11.15 2.02
C LEU A 41 13.46 12.00 1.88
N LYS A 42 13.50 13.19 2.49
CA LYS A 42 14.71 14.03 2.55
C LYS A 42 15.80 13.39 3.41
N SER A 43 15.45 12.90 4.60
CA SER A 43 16.41 12.31 5.54
C SER A 43 16.84 10.89 5.15
N ASN A 44 16.07 10.20 4.31
CA ASN A 44 16.33 8.82 3.91
C ASN A 44 16.42 8.73 2.37
N PRO A 45 17.59 9.00 1.77
CA PRO A 45 17.73 9.12 0.31
C PRO A 45 17.57 7.80 -0.45
N SER A 46 17.75 6.66 0.22
CA SER A 46 17.60 5.32 -0.35
C SER A 46 16.18 4.77 -0.22
N GLU A 47 15.30 5.43 0.52
CA GLU A 47 13.96 4.92 0.81
C GLU A 47 12.95 5.34 -0.26
N ILE A 48 11.99 4.45 -0.51
CA ILE A 48 10.82 4.68 -1.35
C ILE A 48 9.57 4.68 -0.45
N VAL A 49 8.67 5.62 -0.71
CA VAL A 49 7.36 5.69 -0.05
C VAL A 49 6.26 5.48 -1.08
N THR A 50 5.34 4.58 -0.76
CA THR A 50 4.10 4.41 -1.51
C THR A 50 2.93 4.98 -0.72
N LEU A 51 2.15 5.85 -1.34
CA LEU A 51 0.88 6.35 -0.81
C LEU A 51 -0.27 5.79 -1.63
N ILE A 52 -1.30 5.30 -0.95
CA ILE A 52 -2.57 4.89 -1.56
C ILE A 52 -3.65 5.79 -1.01
N LEU A 53 -4.33 6.52 -1.89
CA LEU A 53 -5.33 7.52 -1.56
C LEU A 53 -6.72 6.94 -1.81
N GLU A 54 -7.50 6.80 -0.75
CA GLU A 54 -8.95 6.68 -0.87
C GLU A 54 -9.49 8.09 -1.14
N ASP A 55 -9.73 8.36 -2.41
CA ASP A 55 -9.86 9.71 -2.94
C ASP A 55 -11.31 10.15 -3.09
N TYR A 56 -11.73 11.05 -2.21
CA TYR A 56 -13.04 11.72 -2.24
C TYR A 56 -12.97 13.18 -2.69
N VAL A 57 -11.79 13.69 -3.07
CA VAL A 57 -11.61 15.07 -3.48
C VAL A 57 -12.27 15.29 -4.85
N GLN A 58 -13.23 16.21 -4.90
CA GLN A 58 -13.95 16.65 -6.10
C GLN A 58 -13.32 17.89 -6.71
N THR A 59 -12.66 18.75 -5.92
CA THR A 59 -12.03 19.97 -6.44
C THR A 59 -10.92 19.61 -7.42
N PRO A 60 -11.00 20.02 -8.70
CA PRO A 60 -10.00 19.66 -9.70
C PRO A 60 -8.60 20.11 -9.31
N LYS A 61 -7.58 19.26 -9.53
CA LYS A 61 -6.15 19.56 -9.31
C LYS A 61 -5.72 19.81 -7.86
N ARG A 62 -6.65 19.83 -6.91
CA ARG A 62 -6.34 20.20 -5.53
C ARG A 62 -5.43 19.18 -4.82
N LEU A 63 -5.47 17.91 -5.23
CA LEU A 63 -4.51 16.91 -4.76
C LEU A 63 -3.09 17.21 -5.27
N THR A 64 -2.91 17.40 -6.58
CA THR A 64 -1.58 17.70 -7.15
C THR A 64 -1.01 19.03 -6.65
N GLU A 65 -1.86 20.03 -6.40
CA GLU A 65 -1.47 21.29 -5.75
C GLU A 65 -0.91 21.03 -4.36
N VAL A 66 -1.59 20.29 -3.48
CA VAL A 66 -1.09 20.05 -2.12
C VAL A 66 0.20 19.21 -2.10
N PHE A 67 0.39 18.29 -3.04
CA PHE A 67 1.68 17.59 -3.22
C PHE A 67 2.81 18.54 -3.69
N THR A 68 2.47 19.52 -4.54
CA THR A 68 3.40 20.56 -5.01
C THR A 68 3.79 21.49 -3.87
N GLU A 69 2.82 21.99 -3.11
CA GLU A 69 3.01 22.83 -1.92
C GLU A 69 3.87 22.10 -0.87
N ALA A 70 3.66 20.80 -0.65
CA ALA A 70 4.49 19.97 0.24
C ALA A 70 5.94 19.79 -0.26
N GLY A 71 6.24 20.14 -1.51
CA GLY A 71 7.54 19.95 -2.14
C GLY A 71 7.85 18.49 -2.48
N LEU A 72 6.82 17.66 -2.70
CA LEU A 72 6.95 16.23 -2.97
C LEU A 72 7.12 15.90 -4.45
N MET A 73 6.78 16.81 -5.37
CA MET A 73 6.82 16.54 -6.82
C MET A 73 8.21 16.16 -7.34
N LYS A 74 9.28 16.62 -6.70
CA LYS A 74 10.66 16.20 -7.02
C LYS A 74 10.96 14.73 -6.71
N TYR A 75 10.12 14.07 -5.92
CA TYR A 75 10.19 12.64 -5.62
C TYR A 75 9.23 11.79 -6.45
N TRP A 76 8.34 12.42 -7.23
CA TRP A 76 7.21 11.76 -7.87
C TRP A 76 7.62 10.72 -8.90
N PHE A 77 7.09 9.51 -8.77
CA PHE A 77 7.22 8.45 -9.77
C PHE A 77 6.11 8.59 -10.82
N PRO A 78 6.44 8.88 -12.09
CA PRO A 78 5.43 9.23 -13.09
C PRO A 78 4.68 8.01 -13.64
N VAL A 79 3.37 8.17 -13.89
CA VAL A 79 2.49 7.16 -14.51
C VAL A 79 3.05 6.62 -15.83
N SER A 80 3.71 7.46 -16.63
CA SER A 80 4.33 7.06 -17.91
C SER A 80 5.41 5.98 -17.77
N ARG A 81 5.97 5.80 -16.57
CA ARG A 81 6.98 4.77 -16.26
C ARG A 81 6.42 3.60 -15.46
N MET A 82 5.15 3.64 -15.06
CA MET A 82 4.51 2.51 -14.40
C MET A 82 4.26 1.38 -15.40
N PRO A 83 4.54 0.12 -15.04
CA PRO A 83 4.29 -0.99 -15.93
C PRO A 83 2.81 -1.17 -16.20
N LYS A 84 2.51 -1.76 -17.35
CA LYS A 84 1.17 -2.14 -17.77
C LYS A 84 1.17 -3.63 -18.12
N ASP A 85 0.02 -4.26 -17.99
CA ASP A 85 -0.22 -5.64 -18.44
C ASP A 85 0.74 -6.63 -17.76
N GLY A 86 0.85 -6.56 -16.43
CA GLY A 86 1.63 -7.50 -15.63
C GLY A 86 3.15 -7.31 -15.67
N ARG A 87 3.65 -6.38 -16.48
CA ARG A 87 5.09 -6.15 -16.63
C ARG A 87 5.78 -5.75 -15.31
N ASN A 88 7.08 -6.01 -15.28
CA ASN A 88 7.95 -5.70 -14.14
C ASN A 88 8.06 -4.19 -13.90
N TRP A 89 8.01 -3.82 -12.61
CA TRP A 89 8.32 -2.46 -12.17
C TRP A 89 9.82 -2.17 -12.35
N PRO A 90 10.22 -0.90 -12.51
CA PRO A 90 11.63 -0.55 -12.51
C PRO A 90 12.32 -1.00 -11.22
N LEU A 91 13.61 -1.29 -11.32
CA LEU A 91 14.41 -1.64 -10.15
C LEU A 91 14.41 -0.48 -9.15
N VAL A 92 14.34 -0.83 -7.86
CA VAL A 92 14.42 0.14 -6.75
C VAL A 92 15.66 1.03 -6.88
N ARG A 93 16.81 0.46 -7.24
CA ARG A 93 18.05 1.21 -7.48
C ARG A 93 17.88 2.29 -8.57
N ASP A 94 17.10 2.02 -9.60
CA ASP A 94 16.88 2.96 -10.71
C ASP A 94 15.91 4.08 -10.32
N MET A 95 14.91 3.75 -9.50
CA MET A 95 14.00 4.73 -8.89
C MET A 95 14.77 5.68 -7.97
N ILE A 96 15.65 5.14 -7.12
CA ILE A 96 16.51 5.92 -6.21
C ILE A 96 17.45 6.83 -7.01
N ARG A 97 18.19 6.29 -7.99
CA ARG A 97 19.14 7.08 -8.80
C ARG A 97 18.47 8.26 -9.52
N LYS A 98 17.21 8.12 -9.91
CA LYS A 98 16.43 9.19 -10.57
C LYS A 98 15.66 10.08 -9.58
N ASN A 99 15.83 9.86 -8.27
CA ASN A 99 15.07 10.47 -7.20
C ASN A 99 13.54 10.34 -7.36
N GLN A 100 13.05 9.28 -8.02
CA GLN A 100 11.62 9.01 -8.21
C GLN A 100 11.15 8.00 -7.15
N ARG A 101 11.07 8.47 -5.91
CA ARG A 101 10.94 7.66 -4.69
C ARG A 101 9.59 7.81 -3.98
N LEU A 102 8.64 8.51 -4.59
CA LEU A 102 7.26 8.62 -4.14
C LEU A 102 6.33 8.04 -5.19
N VAL A 103 5.71 6.90 -4.89
CA VAL A 103 4.69 6.27 -5.73
C VAL A 103 3.33 6.59 -5.14
N VAL A 104 2.41 7.16 -5.93
CA VAL A 104 1.07 7.55 -5.45
C VAL A 104 0.00 6.90 -6.30
N PHE A 105 -0.88 6.15 -5.64
CA PHE A 105 -2.09 5.59 -6.22
C PHE A 105 -3.32 6.29 -5.65
N GLY A 106 -4.38 6.41 -6.46
CA GLY A 106 -5.68 6.95 -6.06
C GLY A 106 -6.84 6.07 -6.53
N SER A 107 -7.96 6.15 -5.82
CA SER A 107 -9.18 5.39 -6.14
C SER A 107 -10.06 6.03 -7.24
N ASN A 108 -9.78 7.27 -7.67
CA ASN A 108 -10.53 7.97 -8.71
C ASN A 108 -9.85 7.82 -10.10
N LYS A 109 -10.53 7.16 -11.05
CA LYS A 109 -10.00 6.87 -12.40
C LYS A 109 -9.68 8.12 -13.21
N GLU A 110 -10.43 9.21 -13.03
CA GLU A 110 -10.29 10.41 -13.86
C GLU A 110 -8.96 11.13 -13.59
N LYS A 111 -8.44 10.99 -12.36
CA LYS A 111 -7.22 11.67 -11.92
C LYS A 111 -5.93 11.10 -12.48
N GLU A 112 -5.95 9.91 -13.06
CA GLU A 112 -4.78 9.42 -13.80
C GLU A 112 -4.53 10.29 -15.03
N LYS A 113 -5.59 10.63 -15.77
CA LYS A 113 -5.48 11.46 -16.96
C LYS A 113 -5.35 12.94 -16.63
N SER A 114 -6.15 13.45 -15.69
CA SER A 114 -6.19 14.89 -15.40
C SER A 114 -5.06 15.38 -14.51
N GLU A 115 -4.54 14.53 -13.62
CA GLU A 115 -3.61 14.91 -12.55
C GLU A 115 -2.35 14.03 -12.50
N GLY A 116 -2.29 12.93 -13.27
CA GLY A 116 -1.15 12.01 -13.25
C GLY A 116 -1.05 11.18 -11.96
N ILE A 117 -2.16 11.03 -11.22
CA ILE A 117 -2.26 10.17 -10.04
C ILE A 117 -2.70 8.77 -10.50
N ALA A 118 -1.87 7.76 -10.27
CA ALA A 118 -2.11 6.42 -10.81
C ALA A 118 -3.42 5.82 -10.29
N TYR A 119 -4.29 5.36 -11.20
CA TYR A 119 -5.55 4.73 -10.80
C TYR A 119 -5.28 3.35 -10.22
N GLN A 120 -5.47 3.16 -8.92
CA GLN A 120 -4.99 1.97 -8.20
C GLN A 120 -5.45 0.64 -8.83
N TRP A 121 -6.73 0.57 -9.23
CA TRP A 121 -7.36 -0.61 -9.82
C TRP A 121 -6.79 -0.97 -11.21
N LYS A 122 -5.96 -0.11 -11.79
CA LYS A 122 -5.20 -0.42 -13.01
C LYS A 122 -3.93 -1.21 -12.72
N TYR A 123 -3.36 -1.08 -11.54
CA TYR A 123 -2.00 -1.56 -11.22
C TYR A 123 -1.95 -2.68 -10.18
N MET A 124 -2.95 -2.75 -9.29
CA MET A 124 -2.98 -3.75 -8.22
C MET A 124 -4.33 -4.48 -8.11
N VAL A 125 -4.27 -5.70 -7.60
CA VAL A 125 -5.43 -6.43 -7.06
C VAL A 125 -5.44 -6.30 -5.54
N GLU A 126 -6.64 -6.35 -4.95
CA GLU A 126 -6.84 -6.13 -3.52
C GLU A 126 -7.94 -7.04 -2.97
N ASN A 127 -7.70 -7.68 -1.83
CA ASN A 127 -8.72 -8.48 -1.16
C ASN A 127 -9.72 -7.64 -0.35
N GLN A 128 -10.86 -8.26 -0.06
CA GLN A 128 -11.89 -7.71 0.80
C GLN A 128 -11.31 -7.38 2.18
N TYR A 129 -11.64 -6.19 2.68
CA TYR A 129 -11.29 -5.75 4.03
C TYR A 129 -12.45 -5.99 4.99
N GLY A 130 -12.22 -5.71 6.28
CA GLY A 130 -13.25 -5.73 7.30
C GLY A 130 -13.63 -7.15 7.72
N SER A 131 -14.75 -7.30 8.42
CA SER A 131 -15.20 -8.61 8.90
C SER A 131 -15.37 -9.63 7.77
N ASP A 132 -15.84 -9.19 6.59
CA ASP A 132 -16.01 -10.03 5.40
C ASP A 132 -14.67 -10.46 4.78
N GLY A 133 -13.60 -9.73 5.08
CA GLY A 133 -12.23 -10.00 4.65
C GLY A 133 -11.42 -10.87 5.61
N LEU A 134 -11.88 -11.05 6.85
CA LEU A 134 -11.18 -11.79 7.90
C LEU A 134 -11.71 -13.23 8.07
N VAL A 135 -12.23 -13.82 6.99
CA VAL A 135 -12.74 -15.19 6.98
C VAL A 135 -11.58 -16.17 6.83
N LYS A 136 -11.40 -17.06 7.80
CA LYS A 136 -10.29 -18.04 7.82
C LYS A 136 -10.23 -18.84 6.51
N ALA A 137 -9.03 -18.98 5.95
CA ALA A 137 -8.73 -19.73 4.73
C ALA A 137 -9.52 -19.26 3.47
N LYS A 138 -10.06 -18.04 3.47
CA LYS A 138 -10.74 -17.46 2.32
C LYS A 138 -10.23 -16.05 2.05
N CYS A 139 -9.75 -15.82 0.82
CA CYS A 139 -9.33 -14.51 0.35
C CYS A 139 -10.06 -14.18 -0.96
N THR A 140 -10.99 -13.23 -0.91
CA THR A 140 -11.78 -12.79 -2.07
C THR A 140 -11.43 -11.36 -2.44
N ASN A 141 -11.49 -10.98 -3.72
CA ASN A 141 -11.31 -9.60 -4.12
C ASN A 141 -12.43 -8.71 -3.56
N ARG A 142 -12.10 -7.44 -3.29
CA ARG A 142 -13.12 -6.42 -3.04
C ARG A 142 -13.80 -5.99 -4.34
N LYS A 143 -14.97 -5.35 -4.22
CA LYS A 143 -15.87 -5.00 -5.32
C LYS A 143 -15.19 -4.22 -6.46
N GLU A 144 -14.32 -3.29 -6.12
CA GLU A 144 -13.67 -2.40 -7.09
C GLU A 144 -12.44 -3.04 -7.74
N SER A 145 -11.89 -4.08 -7.12
CA SER A 145 -10.73 -4.81 -7.61
C SER A 145 -11.15 -5.85 -8.65
N SER A 146 -10.28 -6.07 -9.64
CA SER A 146 -10.29 -7.29 -10.47
C SER A 146 -10.11 -8.54 -9.60
N THR A 147 -10.34 -9.72 -10.18
CA THR A 147 -10.07 -11.00 -9.50
C THR A 147 -8.60 -11.05 -9.07
N LEU A 148 -8.32 -11.66 -7.91
CA LEU A 148 -6.97 -11.63 -7.32
C LEU A 148 -5.90 -12.29 -8.21
N ASN A 149 -6.31 -13.22 -9.06
CA ASN A 149 -5.43 -13.87 -10.04
C ASN A 149 -5.31 -13.11 -11.38
N ASP A 150 -5.77 -11.87 -11.50
CA ASP A 150 -5.54 -11.06 -12.72
C ASP A 150 -4.07 -10.62 -12.79
N GLU A 151 -3.26 -11.41 -13.48
CA GLU A 151 -1.82 -11.16 -13.67
C GLU A 151 -1.51 -9.91 -14.51
N ARG A 152 -2.50 -9.31 -15.20
CA ARG A 152 -2.32 -8.02 -15.85
C ARG A 152 -2.09 -6.90 -14.82
N LYS A 153 -2.41 -7.14 -13.55
CA LYS A 153 -2.09 -6.27 -12.41
C LYS A 153 -0.84 -6.81 -11.72
N SER A 154 0.28 -6.13 -11.86
CA SER A 154 1.56 -6.66 -11.36
C SER A 154 1.70 -6.59 -9.83
N LEU A 155 0.85 -5.82 -9.15
CA LEU A 155 0.89 -5.64 -7.70
C LEU A 155 -0.27 -6.35 -6.98
N VAL A 156 0.01 -6.83 -5.77
CA VAL A 156 -0.96 -7.45 -4.87
C VAL A 156 -0.97 -6.71 -3.54
N LEU A 157 -2.14 -6.27 -3.08
CA LEU A 157 -2.37 -5.67 -1.77
C LEU A 157 -3.25 -6.59 -0.93
N VAL A 158 -2.82 -6.87 0.31
CA VAL A 158 -3.62 -7.60 1.29
C VAL A 158 -4.07 -6.69 2.42
N ASN A 159 -5.38 -6.50 2.53
CA ASN A 159 -6.08 -5.96 3.69
C ASN A 159 -6.26 -7.04 4.75
N HIS A 160 -5.82 -6.75 5.96
CA HIS A 160 -6.05 -7.57 7.14
C HIS A 160 -6.36 -6.68 8.34
N PHE A 161 -7.57 -6.13 8.35
CA PHE A 161 -8.07 -5.28 9.43
C PHE A 161 -9.58 -5.37 9.54
N ARG A 162 -10.10 -5.03 10.73
CA ARG A 162 -11.54 -5.11 11.05
C ARG A 162 -12.28 -3.88 10.51
N THR A 163 -13.58 -4.01 10.30
CA THR A 163 -14.42 -2.86 9.91
C THR A 163 -14.41 -1.77 10.98
N ILE A 164 -14.50 -2.19 12.24
CA ILE A 164 -14.34 -1.33 13.41
C ILE A 164 -12.97 -1.63 14.01
N PRO A 165 -12.06 -0.64 14.06
CA PRO A 165 -10.72 -0.82 14.59
C PRO A 165 -10.77 -0.98 16.11
N VAL A 166 -10.21 -2.08 16.63
CA VAL A 166 -10.15 -2.36 18.07
C VAL A 166 -8.71 -2.61 18.50
N LYS A 167 -8.08 -1.61 19.14
CA LYS A 167 -6.66 -1.66 19.53
C LYS A 167 -6.31 -2.89 20.37
N ALA A 168 -7.17 -3.27 21.31
CA ALA A 168 -6.96 -4.42 22.18
C ALA A 168 -6.89 -5.77 21.42
N LEU A 169 -7.48 -5.85 20.22
CA LEU A 169 -7.45 -7.05 19.38
C LEU A 169 -6.34 -7.01 18.33
N ALA A 170 -5.68 -5.86 18.14
CA ALA A 170 -4.71 -5.66 17.08
C ALA A 170 -3.52 -6.61 17.18
N ALA A 171 -3.03 -6.87 18.41
CA ALA A 171 -1.90 -7.78 18.60
C ALA A 171 -2.22 -9.21 18.13
N LYS A 172 -3.44 -9.67 18.43
CA LYS A 172 -3.94 -10.97 17.97
C LYS A 172 -4.09 -10.99 16.45
N SER A 173 -4.84 -10.03 15.89
CA SER A 173 -5.09 -9.97 14.45
C SER A 173 -3.80 -9.87 13.63
N ASN A 174 -2.83 -9.08 14.10
CA ASN A 174 -1.59 -8.88 13.34
C ASN A 174 -0.57 -10.01 13.53
N SER A 175 -0.86 -11.07 14.29
CA SER A 175 0.06 -12.19 14.57
C SER A 175 -0.11 -13.36 13.58
N GLN A 176 -0.28 -14.59 14.06
CA GLN A 176 -0.45 -15.77 13.20
C GLN A 176 -1.64 -15.63 12.25
N ASP A 177 -2.74 -15.01 12.69
CA ASP A 177 -3.93 -14.75 11.86
C ASP A 177 -3.56 -13.99 10.57
N LEU A 178 -2.61 -13.06 10.65
CA LEU A 178 -2.11 -12.30 9.50
C LEU A 178 -1.24 -13.17 8.59
N ILE A 179 -0.31 -13.95 9.16
CA ILE A 179 0.58 -14.83 8.40
C ILE A 179 -0.20 -15.90 7.63
N ASP A 180 -1.23 -16.48 8.26
CA ASP A 180 -2.13 -17.44 7.64
C ASP A 180 -2.92 -16.79 6.49
N MET A 181 -3.40 -15.55 6.68
CA MET A 181 -4.12 -14.83 5.65
C MET A 181 -3.23 -14.46 4.46
N LEU A 182 -1.98 -14.07 4.70
CA LEU A 182 -1.02 -13.82 3.61
C LEU A 182 -0.79 -15.07 2.76
N SER A 183 -0.66 -16.24 3.39
CA SER A 183 -0.51 -17.52 2.69
C SER A 183 -1.79 -17.94 1.96
N THR A 184 -2.96 -17.65 2.54
CA THR A 184 -4.26 -17.86 1.88
C THR A 184 -4.40 -16.98 0.63
N CYS A 185 -4.07 -15.69 0.76
CA CYS A 185 -4.16 -14.74 -0.35
C CYS A 185 -3.10 -15.01 -1.42
N TYR A 186 -1.92 -15.56 -1.08
CA TYR A 186 -0.94 -16.02 -2.06
C TYR A 186 -1.55 -17.01 -3.06
N GLY A 187 -2.23 -18.05 -2.56
CA GLY A 187 -2.92 -19.02 -3.43
C GLY A 187 -4.04 -18.38 -4.25
N ALA A 188 -4.86 -17.53 -3.63
CA ALA A 188 -5.95 -16.83 -4.32
C ALA A 188 -5.45 -15.82 -5.38
N ALA A 189 -4.24 -15.28 -5.21
CA ALA A 189 -3.61 -14.34 -6.12
C ALA A 189 -2.85 -14.99 -7.29
N GLY A 190 -3.02 -16.31 -7.48
CA GLY A 190 -2.33 -17.06 -8.53
C GLY A 190 -0.85 -17.29 -8.19
N ASN A 191 -0.56 -17.67 -6.96
CA ASN A 191 0.80 -17.91 -6.46
C ASN A 191 1.69 -16.66 -6.53
N ARG A 192 1.12 -15.50 -6.16
CA ARG A 192 1.86 -14.23 -6.11
C ARG A 192 1.81 -13.66 -4.71
N TRP A 193 2.98 -13.48 -4.10
CA TRP A 193 3.10 -12.88 -2.78
C TRP A 193 2.72 -11.41 -2.81
N ALA A 194 2.11 -10.94 -1.72
CA ALA A 194 1.66 -9.56 -1.58
C ALA A 194 2.84 -8.58 -1.61
N ASN A 195 2.70 -7.47 -2.34
CA ASN A 195 3.65 -6.36 -2.31
C ASN A 195 3.33 -5.35 -1.21
N PHE A 196 2.07 -5.36 -0.76
CA PHE A 196 1.58 -4.48 0.29
C PHE A 196 0.69 -5.25 1.26
N VAL A 197 0.83 -4.91 2.54
CA VAL A 197 -0.06 -5.37 3.60
C VAL A 197 -0.58 -4.17 4.39
N ALA A 198 -1.90 -4.13 4.61
CA ALA A 198 -2.59 -3.10 5.36
C ALA A 198 -3.19 -3.70 6.63
N VAL A 199 -2.87 -3.11 7.79
CA VAL A 199 -3.30 -3.56 9.12
C VAL A 199 -3.63 -2.35 10.01
N ASP A 200 -4.44 -2.57 11.04
CA ASP A 200 -4.67 -1.58 12.09
C ASP A 200 -3.62 -1.69 13.22
N PHE A 201 -3.28 -0.56 13.82
CA PHE A 201 -2.38 -0.45 14.99
C PHE A 201 -1.06 -1.25 14.87
N TYR A 202 -0.39 -1.17 13.73
CA TYR A 202 0.80 -1.96 13.35
C TYR A 202 1.94 -2.05 14.39
N LYS A 203 2.04 -1.11 15.34
CA LYS A 203 3.06 -1.08 16.40
C LYS A 203 2.70 -1.86 17.66
N THR A 204 1.50 -2.45 17.74
CA THR A 204 0.98 -2.99 19.00
C THR A 204 1.57 -4.36 19.36
N CYS A 205 2.11 -5.10 18.40
CA CYS A 205 2.83 -6.35 18.66
C CYS A 205 4.30 -6.04 19.04
N GLN A 206 4.74 -6.42 20.24
CA GLN A 206 6.17 -6.40 20.58
C GLN A 206 6.84 -7.66 20.02
N GLY A 207 7.82 -7.51 19.12
CA GLY A 207 8.65 -8.62 18.65
C GLY A 207 8.08 -9.48 17.52
N GLY A 208 7.09 -8.98 16.76
CA GLY A 208 6.53 -9.68 15.60
C GLY A 208 5.41 -8.90 14.93
N GLY A 209 4.49 -9.62 14.31
CA GLY A 209 3.25 -9.09 13.77
C GLY A 209 3.40 -8.39 12.42
N ALA A 210 3.08 -7.10 12.32
CA ALA A 210 3.14 -6.40 11.02
C ALA A 210 4.56 -6.36 10.42
N PHE A 211 5.59 -6.30 11.27
CA PHE A 211 7.00 -6.33 10.82
C PHE A 211 7.42 -7.73 10.36
N GLU A 212 7.10 -8.76 11.14
CA GLU A 212 7.31 -10.17 10.78
C GLU A 212 6.60 -10.53 9.47
N ALA A 213 5.34 -10.12 9.31
CA ALA A 213 4.60 -10.28 8.07
C ALA A 213 5.30 -9.64 6.87
N THR A 214 5.98 -8.51 7.08
CA THR A 214 6.75 -7.83 6.03
C THR A 214 8.04 -8.55 5.71
N ASP A 215 8.74 -9.05 6.74
CA ASP A 215 9.96 -9.84 6.57
C ASP A 215 9.66 -11.15 5.83
N LYS A 216 8.54 -11.83 6.14
CA LYS A 216 8.06 -12.98 5.37
C LYS A 216 7.81 -12.64 3.91
N LEU A 217 7.03 -11.59 3.63
CA LEU A 217 6.73 -11.19 2.24
C LEU A 217 8.00 -10.83 1.47
N ASN A 218 8.94 -10.11 2.09
CA ASN A 218 10.22 -9.78 1.49
C ASN A 218 11.09 -11.02 1.26
N GLY A 219 11.17 -11.94 2.23
CA GLY A 219 11.89 -13.21 2.08
C GLY A 219 11.35 -14.01 0.91
N ARG A 220 10.03 -14.15 0.83
CA ARG A 220 9.34 -14.87 -0.24
C ARG A 220 9.55 -14.24 -1.62
N LEU A 221 9.49 -12.91 -1.72
CA LEU A 221 9.67 -12.18 -2.99
C LEU A 221 11.14 -12.09 -3.45
N MET A 222 12.11 -12.16 -2.52
CA MET A 222 13.52 -11.95 -2.85
C MET A 222 14.32 -13.25 -2.99
N CYS A 223 14.02 -14.27 -2.19
CA CYS A 223 14.83 -15.49 -2.11
C CYS A 223 14.01 -16.77 -1.85
N GLY A 224 12.68 -16.68 -1.82
CA GLY A 224 11.79 -17.81 -1.54
C GLY A 224 11.71 -18.23 -0.06
N CYS A 225 12.40 -17.56 0.85
CA CYS A 225 12.41 -17.89 2.28
C CYS A 225 11.21 -17.33 3.05
N ASP A 226 10.85 -17.97 4.16
CA ASP A 226 9.80 -17.49 5.07
C ASP A 226 10.20 -16.30 5.94
N ASP A 227 11.49 -15.97 5.96
CA ASP A 227 12.04 -14.82 6.68
C ASP A 227 13.14 -14.18 5.82
N LEU A 228 13.15 -12.84 5.76
CA LEU A 228 14.17 -12.07 5.07
C LEU A 228 15.58 -12.31 5.62
N GLN A 229 15.71 -12.59 6.93
CA GLN A 229 17.01 -12.86 7.56
C GLN A 229 17.66 -14.14 7.03
N ASP A 230 16.86 -15.09 6.53
CA ASP A 230 17.37 -16.33 5.96
C ASP A 230 17.91 -16.13 4.53
N CYS A 231 17.48 -15.09 3.81
CA CYS A 231 18.06 -14.74 2.51
C CYS A 231 19.57 -14.42 2.62
N ALA A 232 20.02 -13.86 3.74
CA ALA A 232 21.41 -13.44 3.94
C ALA A 232 22.39 -14.63 4.11
N LYS A 233 21.88 -15.82 4.41
CA LYS A 233 22.70 -17.03 4.65
C LYS A 233 23.13 -17.74 3.36
N GLY A 234 22.80 -17.20 2.18
CA GLY A 234 23.15 -17.76 0.88
C GLY A 234 22.22 -18.89 0.41
N SER A 235 21.12 -19.13 1.11
CA SER A 235 20.16 -20.19 0.83
C SER A 235 19.02 -19.68 -0.05
N SER A 236 18.80 -20.30 -1.20
CA SER A 236 17.46 -20.37 -1.79
C SER A 236 16.65 -21.33 -0.92
N CYS A 237 15.55 -20.88 -0.33
CA CYS A 237 14.72 -21.75 0.52
C CYS A 237 13.69 -22.55 -0.30
N GLU A 238 13.34 -22.08 -1.51
CA GLU A 238 12.50 -22.78 -2.48
C GLU A 238 12.98 -22.44 -3.91
N GLU A 239 13.29 -23.45 -4.73
CA GLU A 239 13.53 -23.26 -6.18
C GLU A 239 12.20 -23.12 -6.93
N GLU A 240 11.65 -21.91 -7.01
CA GLU A 240 10.59 -21.61 -7.99
C GLU A 240 11.15 -20.75 -9.14
N LYS A 241 10.97 -21.25 -10.37
CA LYS A 241 11.42 -20.62 -11.62
C LYS A 241 10.58 -19.36 -11.92
N GLY A 242 11.09 -18.17 -11.62
CA GLY A 242 10.50 -16.93 -12.18
C GLY A 242 10.81 -15.61 -11.46
N GLU A 243 11.91 -14.96 -11.88
CA GLU A 243 12.06 -13.50 -12.09
C GLU A 243 11.96 -12.44 -10.94
N SER A 244 13.02 -11.61 -10.89
CA SER A 244 13.11 -10.18 -10.51
C SER A 244 12.74 -9.73 -9.09
N SER A 245 13.74 -9.20 -8.37
CA SER A 245 13.66 -8.52 -7.08
C SER A 245 12.53 -7.47 -7.01
N ARG A 246 11.56 -7.66 -6.10
CA ARG A 246 10.51 -6.69 -5.77
C ARG A 246 10.50 -6.45 -4.25
N ASN A 247 10.62 -5.20 -3.81
CA ASN A 247 10.53 -4.83 -2.40
C ASN A 247 9.06 -4.71 -1.95
N THR A 248 8.75 -5.18 -0.74
CA THR A 248 7.44 -5.07 -0.08
C THR A 248 7.42 -3.85 0.85
N HIS A 249 6.28 -3.16 0.93
CA HIS A 249 6.08 -2.05 1.87
C HIS A 249 4.83 -2.25 2.74
N VAL A 250 4.91 -1.91 4.03
CA VAL A 250 3.73 -1.82 4.92
C VAL A 250 2.96 -0.56 4.64
N ILE A 251 1.66 -0.69 4.37
CA ILE A 251 0.77 0.47 4.24
C ILE A 251 0.21 0.82 5.62
N ARG A 252 0.63 1.97 6.13
CA ARG A 252 0.11 2.51 7.40
C ARG A 252 -1.27 3.14 7.18
N ARG A 253 -2.27 2.75 7.96
CA ARG A 253 -3.52 3.50 8.13
C ARG A 253 -3.41 4.29 9.44
N LYS A 254 -3.40 5.62 9.39
CA LYS A 254 -3.56 6.46 10.58
C LYS A 254 -5.07 6.62 10.79
N GLN A 255 -5.57 6.10 11.89
CA GLN A 255 -6.85 6.47 12.49
C GLN A 255 -6.54 7.22 13.78
#